data_AF-A0A132BUR7-F1
#
_entry.id   AF-A0A132BUR7-F1
#
_cell.length_a   1.000
_cell.length_b   1.000
_cell.length_c   1.000
_cell.angle_alpha   90.00
_cell.angle_beta   90.00
_cell.angle_gamma   90.00
#
_symmetry.space_group_name_H-M   'P 1'
#
loop_
_entity.id
_entity.type
_entity.pdbx_description
1 polymer ?
#
loop_
_entity_poly.entity_id
_entity_poly.type
_entity_poly.pdbx_seq_one_letter_code
_entity_poly.pdbx_strand_id
1 'polypeptide(L)'
;MDHAEFYGLTLREYDLITRAKIRAQAARIEARRVLNQELGVLVSHAFHSPKSMPDFTKAAARKGRSICEAAQGVEQLRAGLMGLHFQSKKGT
;
A
#
# COMPACT_ATOMS: atom_id res chain seq x y z
N MET A 1 24.60 -0.53 23.06
CA MET A 1 23.16 -0.51 22.76
C MET A 1 22.43 -0.58 24.08
N ASP A 2 21.82 0.52 24.50
CA ASP A 2 20.98 0.54 25.70
C ASP A 2 19.66 -0.20 25.42
N HIS A 3 19.14 -0.94 26.39
CA HIS A 3 17.92 -1.74 26.22
C HIS A 3 16.73 -0.86 25.81
N ALA A 4 16.65 0.37 26.32
CA ALA A 4 15.61 1.33 25.98
C ALA A 4 15.60 1.71 24.48
N GLU A 5 16.78 1.82 23.87
CA GLU A 5 16.93 2.18 22.46
C GLU A 5 16.45 1.05 21.53
N PHE A 6 16.77 -0.20 21.89
CA PHE A 6 16.30 -1.39 21.18
C PHE A 6 14.76 -1.54 21.24
N TYR A 7 14.17 -1.34 22.42
CA TYR A 7 12.71 -1.36 22.57
C TYR A 7 12.03 -0.22 21.79
N GLY A 8 12.62 0.97 21.81
CA GLY A 8 12.11 2.12 21.04
C GLY A 8 12.17 1.92 19.52
N LEU A 9 13.15 1.16 19.00
CA LEU A 9 13.24 0.80 17.58
C LEU A 9 12.22 -0.28 17.20
N THR A 10 12.12 -1.35 17.98
CA THR A 10 11.20 -2.46 17.71
C THR A 10 9.73 -2.02 17.75
N LEU A 11 9.34 -1.13 18.66
CA LEU A 11 7.99 -0.55 18.69
C LEU A 11 7.69 0.32 17.46
N ARG A 12 8.67 1.10 16.99
CA ARG A 12 8.52 1.91 15.77
C ARG A 12 8.38 1.06 14.52
N GLU A 13 9.17 -0.01 14.39
CA GLU A 13 9.05 -0.97 13.29
C GLU A 13 7.68 -1.67 13.30
N TYR A 14 7.23 -2.12 14.48
CA TYR A 14 5.92 -2.73 14.64
C TYR A 14 4.79 -1.79 14.23
N ASP A 15 4.84 -0.52 14.65
CA ASP A 15 3.86 0.50 14.25
C ASP A 15 3.87 0.75 12.74
N LEU A 16 5.06 0.87 12.12
CA LEU A 16 5.21 1.04 10.68
C LEU A 16 4.58 -0.12 9.90
N ILE A 17 4.88 -1.36 10.28
CA ILE A 17 4.32 -2.57 9.65
C ILE A 17 2.80 -2.59 9.82
N THR A 18 2.31 -2.29 11.01
CA THR A 18 0.87 -2.31 11.32
C THR A 18 0.12 -1.25 10.50
N ARG A 19 0.62 -0.01 10.45
CA ARG A 19 0.04 1.05 9.62
C ARG A 19 0.09 0.73 8.13
N ALA A 20 1.16 0.09 7.66
CA ALA A 20 1.25 -0.36 6.27
C ALA A 20 0.17 -1.41 5.95
N LYS A 21 -0.04 -2.38 6.84
CA LYS A 21 -1.09 -3.40 6.70
C LYS A 21 -2.49 -2.79 6.68
N ILE A 22 -2.78 -1.86 7.59
CA ILE A 22 -4.08 -1.15 7.64
C ILE A 22 -4.33 -0.41 6.33
N ARG A 23 -3.33 0.34 5.82
CA ARG A 23 -3.44 1.07 4.55
C ARG A 23 -3.67 0.12 3.36
N ALA A 24 -2.95 -1.00 3.31
CA ALA A 24 -3.12 -1.99 2.25
C ALA A 24 -4.53 -2.62 2.28
N GLN A 25 -5.06 -2.91 3.48
CA GLN A 25 -6.41 -3.43 3.63
C GLN A 25 -7.47 -2.40 3.23
N ALA A 26 -7.32 -1.14 3.64
CA ALA A 26 -8.22 -0.06 3.26
C ALA A 26 -8.26 0.12 1.72
N ALA A 27 -7.09 0.12 1.07
CA ALA A 27 -7.00 0.18 -0.40
C ALA A 27 -7.71 -1.00 -1.08
N ARG A 28 -7.61 -2.21 -0.51
CA ARG A 28 -8.29 -3.39 -1.03
C ARG A 28 -9.82 -3.30 -0.89
N ILE A 29 -10.31 -2.77 0.23
CA ILE A 29 -11.75 -2.56 0.45
C ILE A 29 -12.28 -1.53 -0.56
N GLU A 30 -11.56 -0.42 -0.74
CA GLU A 30 -11.98 0.61 -1.69
C GLU A 30 -12.00 0.08 -3.13
N ALA A 31 -10.99 -0.71 -3.54
CA ALA A 31 -10.99 -1.35 -4.85
C ALA A 31 -12.20 -2.27 -5.06
N ARG A 32 -12.60 -3.04 -4.03
CA ARG A 32 -13.81 -3.87 -4.09
C ARG A 32 -15.08 -3.03 -4.19
N ARG A 33 -15.15 -1.91 -3.48
CA ARG A 33 -16.30 -1.00 -3.52
C ARG A 33 -16.51 -0.45 -4.93
N VAL A 34 -15.44 0.04 -5.55
CA VAL A 34 -15.48 0.54 -6.95
C VAL A 34 -15.91 -0.56 -7.90
N LEU A 35 -15.31 -1.76 -7.80
CA LEU A 35 -15.68 -2.90 -8.65
C LEU A 35 -17.17 -3.27 -8.51
N ASN A 36 -17.69 -3.28 -7.28
CA ASN A 36 -19.10 -3.58 -7.03
C ASN A 36 -20.04 -2.49 -7.60
N GLN A 37 -19.63 -1.23 -7.56
CA GLN A 37 -20.37 -0.13 -8.18
C GLN A 37 -20.40 -0.28 -9.71
N GLU A 38 -19.24 -0.53 -10.32
CA GLU A 38 -19.13 -0.76 -11.77
C GLU A 38 -19.97 -1.97 -12.20
N LEU A 39 -19.94 -3.07 -11.43
CA LEU A 39 -20.80 -4.24 -11.65
C LEU A 39 -22.29 -3.88 -11.58
N GLY A 40 -22.71 -3.08 -10.58
CA GLY A 40 -24.10 -2.63 -10.48
C GLY A 40 -24.55 -1.83 -11.71
N VAL A 41 -23.67 -0.96 -12.23
CA VAL A 41 -23.92 -0.21 -13.47
C VAL A 41 -24.01 -1.15 -14.67
N LEU A 42 -23.07 -2.09 -14.82
CA LEU A 42 -23.08 -3.06 -15.92
C LEU A 42 -24.35 -3.91 -15.92
N VAL A 43 -24.76 -4.42 -14.76
CA VAL A 43 -25.99 -5.21 -14.62
C VAL A 43 -27.21 -4.37 -15.00
N SER A 44 -27.31 -3.13 -14.50
CA SER A 44 -28.41 -2.24 -14.85
C SER A 44 -28.50 -1.97 -16.35
N HIS A 45 -27.38 -1.70 -17.01
CA HIS A 45 -27.34 -1.48 -18.46
C HIS A 45 -27.61 -2.75 -19.25
N ALA A 46 -27.14 -3.91 -18.81
CA ALA A 46 -27.39 -5.18 -19.49
C ALA A 46 -28.90 -5.48 -19.62
N PHE A 47 -29.69 -5.14 -18.59
CA PHE A 47 -31.13 -5.35 -18.61
C PHE A 47 -31.91 -4.24 -19.32
N HIS A 48 -31.53 -2.97 -19.15
CA HIS A 48 -32.36 -1.84 -19.59
C HIS A 48 -31.86 -1.12 -20.85
N SER A 49 -30.56 -1.15 -21.12
CA SER A 49 -29.96 -0.44 -22.27
C SER A 49 -28.60 -1.04 -22.66
N PRO A 50 -28.60 -2.25 -23.25
CA PRO A 50 -27.36 -2.96 -23.58
C PRO A 50 -26.55 -2.25 -24.68
N LYS A 51 -27.21 -1.45 -25.53
CA LYS A 51 -26.54 -0.68 -26.60
C LYS A 51 -25.68 0.48 -26.06
N SER A 52 -25.92 0.94 -24.83
CA SER A 52 -25.20 2.06 -24.21
C SER A 52 -24.32 1.60 -23.05
N MET A 53 -23.80 0.38 -23.11
CA MET A 53 -23.02 -0.21 -22.01
C MET A 53 -21.69 0.53 -21.83
N PRO A 54 -21.37 1.01 -20.61
CA PRO A 54 -20.12 1.70 -20.35
C PRO A 54 -18.91 0.77 -20.39
N ASP A 55 -17.78 1.28 -20.89
CA ASP A 55 -16.51 0.58 -20.99
C ASP A 55 -15.55 1.02 -19.87
N PHE A 56 -15.54 0.27 -18.77
CA PHE A 56 -14.69 0.55 -17.60
C PHE A 56 -13.21 0.18 -17.80
N THR A 57 -12.86 -0.54 -18.86
CA THR A 57 -11.46 -0.96 -19.11
C THR A 57 -10.54 0.21 -19.47
N LYS A 58 -11.10 1.29 -20.04
CA LYS A 58 -10.37 2.50 -20.42
C LYS A 58 -10.03 3.41 -19.24
N ALA A 59 -10.80 3.35 -18.15
CA ALA A 59 -10.56 4.17 -16.96
C ALA A 59 -9.34 3.70 -16.15
N ALA A 60 -9.10 2.38 -16.11
CA ALA A 60 -7.97 1.78 -15.39
C ALA A 60 -6.61 2.15 -15.99
N ALA A 61 -6.52 2.38 -17.30
CA ALA A 61 -5.26 2.72 -17.98
C ALA A 61 -4.70 4.11 -17.58
N ARG A 62 -5.54 5.04 -17.11
CA ARG A 62 -5.10 6.38 -16.68
C ARG A 62 -4.52 6.44 -15.28
N LYS A 63 -4.86 5.47 -14.41
CA LYS A 63 -4.34 5.41 -13.04
C LYS A 63 -3.06 4.59 -13.06
N GLY A 64 -1.96 5.24 -13.41
CA GLY A 64 -0.63 4.62 -13.51
C GLY A 64 -0.35 3.71 -12.31
N ARG A 65 0.12 2.50 -12.60
CA ARG A 65 0.64 1.55 -11.61
C ARG A 65 1.82 2.21 -10.87
N SER A 66 1.57 2.84 -9.72
CA SER A 66 2.61 3.24 -8.78
C SER A 66 3.19 1.98 -8.13
N ILE A 67 4.06 1.30 -8.86
CA ILE A 67 4.89 0.20 -8.34
C ILE A 67 6.21 0.76 -7.77
N CYS A 68 6.53 2.03 -8.09
CA CYS A 68 7.82 2.63 -7.78
C CYS A 68 7.98 3.03 -6.29
N GLU A 69 6.91 3.40 -5.61
CA GLU A 69 6.99 3.95 -4.24
C GLU A 69 7.23 2.87 -3.16
N ALA A 70 6.71 1.66 -3.36
CA ALA A 70 6.85 0.59 -2.37
C ALA A 70 8.31 0.08 -2.26
N ALA A 71 9.01 -0.04 -3.39
CA ALA A 71 10.41 -0.47 -3.42
C ALA A 71 11.34 0.58 -2.79
N GLN A 72 11.08 1.87 -3.04
CA GLN A 72 11.82 2.97 -2.43
C GLN A 72 11.64 3.04 -0.91
N GLY A 73 10.42 2.81 -0.41
CA GLY A 73 10.17 2.77 1.03
C GLY A 73 10.89 1.63 1.75
N VAL A 74 11.01 0.46 1.11
CA VAL A 74 11.77 -0.68 1.66
C VAL A 74 13.27 -0.41 1.67
N GLU A 75 13.82 0.21 0.61
CA GLU A 75 15.25 0.55 0.57
C GLU A 75 15.61 1.66 1.57
N GLN A 76 14.76 2.66 1.76
CA GLN A 76 14.96 3.65 2.82
C GLN A 76 14.95 3.03 4.22
N LEU A 77 14.05 2.07 4.46
CA LEU A 77 14.01 1.33 5.71
C LEU A 77 15.29 0.49 5.91
N ARG A 78 15.72 -0.24 4.88
CA ARG A 78 16.95 -1.05 4.91
C ARG A 78 18.19 -0.19 5.16
N ALA A 79 18.27 0.98 4.51
CA ALA A 79 19.36 1.93 4.71
C ALA A 79 19.41 2.47 6.14
N GLY A 80 18.25 2.79 6.74
CA GLY A 80 18.15 3.21 8.14
C GLY A 80 18.63 2.13 9.12
N LEU A 81 18.23 0.87 8.91
CA LEU A 81 18.65 -0.25 9.76
C LEU A 81 20.14 -0.56 9.63
N MET A 82 20.68 -0.52 8.42
CA MET A 82 22.11 -0.69 8.16
C MET A 82 22.93 0.42 8.83
N GLY A 83 22.52 1.69 8.71
CA GLY A 83 23.22 2.83 9.32
C GLY A 83 23.36 2.70 10.84
N LEU A 84 22.32 2.22 11.52
CA LEU A 84 22.31 1.99 12.97
C LEU A 84 23.20 0.80 13.39
N HIS A 85 23.21 -0.27 12.60
CA HIS A 85 24.09 -1.42 12.84
C HIS A 85 25.59 -1.03 12.74
N PHE A 86 25.94 -0.12 11.83
CA PHE A 86 27.32 0.39 11.73
C PHE A 86 27.70 1.37 12.85
N GLN A 87 26.77 2.15 13.39
CA GLN A 87 27.02 3.00 14.56
C GLN A 87 27.28 2.17 15.82
N SER A 88 26.61 1.02 15.98
CA SER A 88 26.86 0.09 17.08
C SER A 88 28.28 -0.51 17.09
N LYS A 89 29.00 -0.51 15.96
CA LYS A 89 30.36 -1.08 15.84
C LYS A 89 31.49 -0.05 16.00
N LYS A 90 31.21 1.25 15.96
CA LYS A 90 32.22 2.33 16.11
C LYS A 90 32.30 2.89 17.54
N GLY A 91 31.55 2.32 18.48
CA GLY A 91 31.49 2.73 19.89
C GLY A 91 32.22 1.78 20.85
N THR A 92 33.35 1.22 20.42
CA THR A 92 34.36 0.54 21.26
C THR A 92 35.73 1.02 20.86
#